data_AF-A0A822BE83-F1
#
_entry.id   AF-A0A822BE83-F1
#
_cell.length_a   1.000
_cell.length_b   1.000
_cell.length_c   1.000
_cell.angle_alpha   90.00
_cell.angle_beta   90.00
_cell.angle_gamma   90.00
#
_symmetry.space_group_name_H-M   'P 1'
#
loop_
_entity.id
_entity.type
_entity.pdbx_description
1 polymer ?
#
loop_
_entity_poly.entity_id
_entity_poly.type
_entity_poly.pdbx_seq_one_letter_code
_entity_poly.pdbx_strand_id
1 'polypeptide(L)'
;LPNEKIAKEKGFIYVTMDELFEKSDIVSLYAPLLPSTYHLINKETLEKMKQGALLINTSRGGLVDTKALVDSLKLGKLRGAAIDVYENEKDYFFNDFSQEVVDDDTLACLISMPNTIVTSHQAFLTEEALKNIAETTITNLLDFFDGKLLNEQYEVKISEKK
;
A
#
# COMPACT_ATOMS: atom_id res chain seq x y z
N LEU A 1 4.70 -18.55 8.70
CA LEU A 1 3.84 -19.77 8.74
C LEU A 1 2.50 -19.38 9.34
N PRO A 2 1.40 -20.04 8.93
CA PRO A 2 0.06 -19.79 9.47
C PRO A 2 0.01 -19.86 11.01
N ASN A 3 -0.68 -18.91 11.64
CA ASN A 3 -0.93 -18.94 13.08
C ASN A 3 -2.40 -19.34 13.33
N GLU A 4 -2.64 -20.64 13.40
CA GLU A 4 -3.98 -21.24 13.55
C GLU A 4 -4.71 -20.77 14.82
N LYS A 5 -3.96 -20.47 15.89
CA LYS A 5 -4.53 -19.97 17.14
C LYS A 5 -5.15 -18.58 16.93
N ILE A 6 -4.40 -17.65 16.32
CA ILE A 6 -4.89 -16.30 16.04
C ILE A 6 -6.03 -16.34 15.02
N ALA A 7 -5.92 -17.18 13.98
CA ALA A 7 -6.97 -17.37 12.99
C ALA A 7 -8.31 -17.77 13.64
N LYS A 8 -8.28 -18.74 14.56
CA LYS A 8 -9.46 -19.17 15.32
C LYS A 8 -9.98 -18.09 16.26
N GLU A 9 -9.10 -17.38 16.97
CA GLU A 9 -9.49 -16.32 17.92
C GLU A 9 -10.10 -15.09 17.24
N LYS A 10 -9.61 -14.74 16.05
CA LYS A 10 -10.04 -13.55 15.28
C LYS A 10 -11.06 -13.86 14.19
N GLY A 11 -11.35 -15.14 13.92
CA GLY A 11 -12.39 -15.56 12.98
C GLY A 11 -12.00 -15.42 11.51
N PHE A 12 -10.73 -15.59 11.16
CA PHE A 12 -10.28 -15.67 9.76
C PHE A 12 -9.67 -17.03 9.47
N ILE A 13 -9.49 -17.35 8.18
CA ILE A 13 -8.84 -18.58 7.72
C ILE A 13 -7.66 -18.23 6.83
N TYR A 14 -6.61 -19.05 6.87
CA TYR A 14 -5.54 -18.98 5.88
C TYR A 14 -5.94 -19.79 4.65
N VAL A 15 -5.71 -19.21 3.48
CA VAL A 15 -5.97 -19.83 2.18
C VAL A 15 -4.78 -19.60 1.26
N THR A 16 -4.75 -20.30 0.13
CA THR A 16 -3.77 -20.00 -0.92
C THR A 16 -4.08 -18.67 -1.58
N MET A 17 -3.10 -18.10 -2.29
CA MET A 17 -3.29 -16.84 -3.00
C MET A 17 -4.34 -16.97 -4.12
N ASP A 18 -4.34 -18.09 -4.84
CA ASP A 18 -5.34 -18.35 -5.88
C ASP A 18 -6.76 -18.42 -5.28
N GLU A 19 -6.92 -19.14 -4.16
CA GLU A 19 -8.21 -19.21 -3.46
C GLU A 19 -8.66 -17.84 -2.95
N LEU A 20 -7.72 -17.02 -2.44
CA LEU A 20 -8.01 -15.66 -2.00
C LEU A 20 -8.57 -14.81 -3.15
N PHE A 21 -7.92 -14.81 -4.31
CA PHE A 21 -8.39 -14.01 -5.45
C PHE A 21 -9.72 -14.52 -6.01
N GLU A 22 -9.88 -15.83 -6.17
CA GLU A 22 -11.11 -16.41 -6.74
C GLU A 22 -12.34 -16.23 -5.83
N LYS A 23 -12.14 -16.23 -4.51
CA LYS A 23 -13.26 -16.22 -3.55
C LYS A 23 -13.56 -14.86 -2.92
N SER A 24 -12.65 -13.89 -3.00
CA SER A 24 -12.86 -12.58 -2.34
C SER A 24 -13.67 -11.61 -3.18
N ASP A 25 -14.66 -10.97 -2.56
CA ASP A 25 -15.38 -9.83 -3.17
C ASP A 25 -14.60 -8.52 -2.97
N ILE A 26 -13.79 -8.45 -1.92
CA ILE A 26 -12.89 -7.33 -1.61
C ILE A 26 -11.53 -7.91 -1.23
N VAL A 27 -10.47 -7.42 -1.86
CA VAL A 27 -9.08 -7.75 -1.54
C VAL A 27 -8.39 -6.52 -0.98
N SER A 28 -7.84 -6.62 0.23
CA SER A 28 -7.08 -5.54 0.87
C SER A 28 -5.65 -6.00 1.12
N LEU A 29 -4.68 -5.20 0.68
CA LEU A 29 -3.26 -5.55 0.78
C LEU A 29 -2.64 -5.07 2.09
N TYR A 30 -2.06 -6.02 2.83
CA TYR A 30 -1.25 -5.80 4.03
C TYR A 30 0.04 -6.61 3.92
N ALA A 31 0.93 -6.20 3.02
CA ALA A 31 2.17 -6.91 2.72
C ALA A 31 3.34 -5.93 2.53
N PRO A 32 4.57 -6.32 2.94
CA PRO A 32 5.76 -5.53 2.61
C PRO A 32 6.08 -5.63 1.11
N LEU A 33 6.73 -4.59 0.58
CA LEU A 33 7.29 -4.62 -0.77
C LEU A 33 8.67 -5.30 -0.73
N LEU A 34 8.76 -6.44 -1.37
CA LEU A 34 9.95 -7.27 -1.53
C LEU A 34 10.07 -7.65 -3.01
N PRO A 35 11.25 -8.11 -3.49
CA PRO A 35 11.36 -8.63 -4.86
C PRO A 35 10.33 -9.72 -5.18
N SER A 36 9.93 -10.53 -4.19
CA SER A 36 8.93 -11.59 -4.35
C SER A 36 7.48 -11.11 -4.31
N THR A 37 7.21 -9.89 -3.85
CA THR A 37 5.85 -9.30 -3.77
C THR A 37 5.69 -8.10 -4.71
N TYR A 38 6.73 -7.75 -5.46
CA TYR A 38 6.65 -6.76 -6.52
C TYR A 38 5.63 -7.22 -7.57
N HIS A 39 4.68 -6.34 -7.88
CA HIS A 39 3.54 -6.65 -8.77
C HIS A 39 2.79 -7.92 -8.37
N LEU A 40 2.59 -8.12 -7.06
CA LEU A 40 1.72 -9.17 -6.53
C LEU A 40 0.31 -9.08 -7.15
N ILE A 41 -0.20 -7.85 -7.28
CA ILE A 41 -1.37 -7.56 -8.09
C ILE A 41 -0.89 -7.15 -9.48
N ASN A 42 -1.14 -8.00 -10.45
CA ASN A 42 -0.78 -7.84 -11.85
C ASN A 42 -1.93 -8.33 -12.72
N LYS A 43 -1.75 -8.31 -14.04
CA LYS A 43 -2.79 -8.74 -14.98
C LYS A 43 -3.32 -10.15 -14.68
N GLU A 44 -2.47 -11.13 -14.42
CA GLU A 44 -2.88 -12.51 -14.16
C GLU A 44 -3.67 -12.63 -12.86
N THR A 45 -3.22 -11.98 -11.78
CA THR A 45 -3.93 -12.06 -10.49
C THR A 45 -5.24 -11.27 -10.50
N LEU A 46 -5.29 -10.15 -11.23
CA LEU A 46 -6.54 -9.41 -11.48
C LEU A 46 -7.55 -10.23 -12.28
N GLU A 47 -7.11 -11.03 -13.25
CA GLU A 47 -7.99 -11.92 -14.03
C GLU A 47 -8.62 -13.02 -13.16
N LYS A 48 -7.90 -13.52 -12.15
CA LYS A 48 -8.38 -14.52 -11.17
C LYS A 48 -9.41 -13.93 -10.20
N MET A 49 -9.39 -12.63 -9.95
CA MET A 49 -10.37 -11.99 -9.06
C MET A 49 -11.80 -12.15 -9.57
N LYS A 50 -12.78 -12.10 -8.67
CA LYS A 50 -14.19 -12.09 -9.09
C LYS A 50 -14.51 -10.90 -9.99
N GLN A 51 -15.45 -11.11 -10.92
CA GLN A 51 -16.03 -10.01 -11.68
C GLN A 51 -16.71 -9.03 -10.73
N GLY A 52 -16.35 -7.75 -10.80
CA GLY A 52 -16.89 -6.71 -9.93
C GLY A 52 -16.28 -6.67 -8.52
N ALA A 53 -15.15 -7.35 -8.29
CA ALA A 53 -14.43 -7.25 -7.03
C ALA A 53 -13.89 -5.83 -6.79
N LEU A 54 -13.56 -5.54 -5.52
CA LEU A 54 -12.88 -4.31 -5.10
C LEU A 54 -11.44 -4.60 -4.67
N LEU A 55 -10.53 -3.69 -4.99
CA LEU A 55 -9.14 -3.73 -4.54
C LEU A 55 -8.83 -2.56 -3.61
N ILE A 56 -8.18 -2.83 -2.48
CA ILE A 56 -7.72 -1.81 -1.52
C ILE A 56 -6.22 -1.99 -1.31
N ASN A 57 -5.44 -0.93 -1.49
CA ASN A 57 -4.00 -0.92 -1.19
C ASN A 57 -3.62 0.28 -0.33
N THR A 58 -3.30 0.02 0.94
CA THR A 58 -2.71 0.98 1.88
C THR A 58 -1.27 0.63 2.26
N SER A 59 -0.68 -0.36 1.57
CA SER A 59 0.64 -0.90 1.91
C SER A 59 1.75 -0.18 1.14
N ARG A 60 2.04 -0.61 -0.10
CA ARG A 60 3.11 -0.08 -0.94
C ARG A 60 2.65 -0.07 -2.40
N GLY A 61 2.99 1.00 -3.13
CA GLY A 61 2.58 1.16 -4.52
C GLY A 61 3.08 0.03 -5.42
N GLY A 62 4.36 -0.35 -5.31
CA GLY A 62 4.97 -1.42 -6.11
C GLY A 62 4.41 -2.84 -5.90
N LEU A 63 3.44 -3.04 -5.01
CA LEU A 63 2.69 -4.30 -4.93
C LEU A 63 1.68 -4.45 -6.08
N VAL A 64 1.30 -3.34 -6.71
CA VAL A 64 0.30 -3.29 -7.76
C VAL A 64 0.96 -2.80 -9.05
N ASP A 65 0.83 -3.55 -10.13
CA ASP A 65 1.06 -3.06 -11.49
C ASP A 65 -0.09 -2.10 -11.83
N THR A 66 0.20 -0.80 -11.80
CA THR A 66 -0.86 0.20 -11.86
C THR A 66 -1.48 0.29 -13.26
N LYS A 67 -0.73 -0.08 -14.31
CA LYS A 67 -1.27 -0.14 -15.68
C LYS A 67 -2.27 -1.29 -15.79
N ALA A 68 -1.93 -2.45 -15.26
CA ALA A 68 -2.86 -3.59 -15.22
C ALA A 68 -4.12 -3.29 -14.40
N LEU A 69 -3.99 -2.55 -13.29
CA LEU A 69 -5.13 -2.08 -12.50
C LEU A 69 -6.06 -1.17 -13.32
N VAL A 70 -5.51 -0.17 -13.99
CA VAL A 70 -6.27 0.76 -14.85
C VAL A 70 -7.02 0.00 -15.94
N ASP A 71 -6.36 -0.94 -16.61
CA ASP A 71 -6.99 -1.74 -17.65
C ASP A 71 -8.13 -2.61 -17.10
N SER A 72 -7.92 -3.23 -15.93
CA SER A 72 -8.94 -4.04 -15.25
C SER A 72 -10.17 -3.21 -14.85
N LEU A 73 -9.98 -1.97 -14.38
CA LEU A 73 -11.06 -1.03 -14.08
C LEU A 73 -11.82 -0.60 -15.35
N LYS A 74 -11.10 -0.29 -16.44
CA LYS A 74 -11.70 0.08 -17.74
C LYS A 74 -12.55 -1.04 -18.34
N LEU A 75 -12.09 -2.28 -18.21
CA LEU A 75 -12.83 -3.47 -18.65
C LEU A 75 -14.00 -3.84 -17.73
N GLY A 76 -14.16 -3.13 -16.60
CA GLY A 76 -15.17 -3.41 -15.58
C GLY A 76 -14.92 -4.71 -14.81
N LYS A 77 -13.74 -5.33 -14.98
CA LYS A 77 -13.33 -6.54 -14.25
C LYS A 77 -13.32 -6.27 -12.76
N LEU A 78 -12.74 -5.15 -12.34
CA LEU A 78 -12.93 -4.60 -11.00
C LEU A 78 -14.05 -3.56 -11.01
N ARG A 79 -14.87 -3.59 -9.95
CA ARG A 79 -15.91 -2.56 -9.74
C ARG A 79 -15.31 -1.24 -9.29
N GLY A 80 -14.14 -1.26 -8.66
CA GLY A 80 -13.47 -0.08 -8.13
C GLY A 80 -12.19 -0.42 -7.36
N ALA A 81 -11.43 0.62 -7.03
CA ALA A 81 -10.20 0.49 -6.26
C ALA A 81 -10.01 1.65 -5.28
N ALA A 82 -9.38 1.40 -4.14
CA ALA A 82 -8.94 2.43 -3.20
C ALA A 82 -7.43 2.29 -2.97
N ILE A 83 -6.66 3.30 -3.36
CA ILE A 83 -5.20 3.28 -3.38
C ILE A 83 -4.68 4.46 -2.58
N ASP A 84 -4.07 4.18 -1.42
CA ASP A 84 -3.39 5.21 -0.62
C ASP A 84 -1.92 5.38 -0.99
N VAL A 85 -1.35 4.41 -1.70
CA VAL A 85 0.07 4.39 -2.07
C VAL A 85 0.19 4.07 -3.55
N TYR A 86 0.62 5.04 -4.35
CA TYR A 86 0.77 4.91 -5.80
C TYR A 86 2.16 4.38 -6.17
N GLU A 87 2.26 3.61 -7.26
CA GLU A 87 3.51 2.95 -7.68
C GLU A 87 4.67 3.93 -7.91
N ASN A 88 4.39 5.07 -8.55
CA ASN A 88 5.36 6.14 -8.80
C ASN A 88 5.13 7.35 -7.87
N GLU A 89 4.68 7.13 -6.63
CA GLU A 89 4.33 8.22 -5.71
C GLU A 89 5.48 9.19 -5.43
N LYS A 90 6.74 8.74 -5.49
CA LYS A 90 7.91 9.58 -5.15
C LYS A 90 8.06 10.80 -6.05
N ASP A 91 7.59 10.71 -7.29
CA ASP A 91 7.72 11.78 -8.27
C ASP A 91 6.61 12.82 -8.14
N TYR A 92 5.48 12.45 -7.51
CA TYR A 92 4.26 13.26 -7.51
C TYR A 92 3.74 13.65 -6.13
N PHE A 93 3.87 12.77 -5.14
CA PHE A 93 3.22 12.95 -3.84
C PHE A 93 4.11 13.82 -2.95
N PHE A 94 3.47 14.67 -2.14
CA PHE A 94 4.11 15.66 -1.26
C PHE A 94 4.77 16.87 -1.95
N ASN A 95 4.59 17.04 -3.27
CA ASN A 95 4.99 18.22 -4.02
C ASN A 95 3.76 18.95 -4.60
N ASP A 96 3.86 20.25 -4.82
CA ASP A 96 2.79 21.07 -5.41
C ASP A 96 2.91 21.11 -6.93
N PHE A 97 2.00 20.42 -7.62
CA PHE A 97 1.88 20.42 -9.08
C PHE A 97 0.69 21.27 -9.58
N SER A 98 0.15 22.17 -8.76
CA SER A 98 -1.04 22.97 -9.12
C SER A 98 -0.84 23.88 -10.33
N GLN A 99 0.41 24.21 -10.67
CA GLN A 99 0.80 25.03 -11.81
C GLN A 99 1.56 24.25 -12.90
N GLU A 100 1.69 22.94 -12.74
CA GLU A 100 2.52 22.08 -13.58
C GLU A 100 1.69 20.97 -14.23
N VAL A 101 2.12 20.52 -15.40
CA VAL A 101 1.48 19.38 -16.07
C VAL A 101 2.01 18.10 -15.43
N VAL A 102 1.10 17.31 -14.86
CA VAL A 102 1.42 15.97 -14.37
C VAL A 102 1.62 15.04 -15.58
N ASP A 103 2.88 14.69 -15.87
CA ASP A 103 3.27 13.77 -16.94
C ASP A 103 3.14 12.29 -16.50
N ASP A 104 1.96 11.95 -15.97
CA ASP A 104 1.59 10.58 -15.62
C ASP A 104 0.13 10.32 -15.99
N ASP A 105 -0.04 9.85 -17.23
CA ASP A 105 -1.33 9.47 -17.78
C ASP A 105 -2.03 8.38 -16.94
N THR A 106 -1.28 7.52 -16.25
CA THR A 106 -1.84 6.43 -15.45
C THR A 106 -2.47 6.98 -14.19
N LEU A 107 -1.76 7.86 -13.47
CA LEU A 107 -2.27 8.55 -12.30
C LEU A 107 -3.46 9.46 -12.65
N ALA A 108 -3.34 10.24 -13.73
CA ALA A 108 -4.43 11.09 -14.21
C ALA A 108 -5.68 10.26 -14.54
N CYS A 109 -5.50 9.10 -15.18
CA CYS A 109 -6.59 8.18 -15.48
C CYS A 109 -7.24 7.66 -14.19
N LEU A 110 -6.46 7.17 -13.21
CA LEU A 110 -7.00 6.67 -11.94
C LEU A 110 -7.81 7.73 -11.18
N ILE A 111 -7.28 8.95 -11.05
CA ILE A 111 -7.96 10.04 -10.32
C ILE A 111 -9.25 10.46 -11.02
N SER A 112 -9.31 10.36 -12.36
CA SER A 112 -10.51 10.69 -13.14
C SER A 112 -11.63 9.65 -13.06
N MET A 113 -11.33 8.43 -12.59
CA MET A 113 -12.31 7.33 -12.53
C MET A 113 -13.26 7.52 -11.34
N PRO A 114 -14.59 7.56 -11.54
CA PRO A 114 -15.55 7.79 -10.46
C PRO A 114 -15.65 6.63 -9.45
N ASN A 115 -15.12 5.45 -9.81
CA ASN A 115 -15.08 4.26 -8.99
C ASN A 115 -13.70 4.01 -8.36
N THR A 116 -12.82 5.03 -8.36
CA THR A 116 -11.50 4.95 -7.75
C THR A 116 -11.34 6.03 -6.68
N ILE A 117 -10.70 5.67 -5.57
CA ILE A 117 -10.25 6.62 -4.55
C ILE A 117 -8.73 6.56 -4.53
N VAL A 118 -8.09 7.72 -4.67
CA VAL A 118 -6.64 7.88 -4.51
C VAL A 118 -6.39 8.86 -3.37
N THR A 119 -5.62 8.43 -2.37
CA THR A 119 -5.13 9.29 -1.28
C THR A 119 -3.61 9.27 -1.26
N SER A 120 -3.00 10.30 -0.69
CA SER A 120 -1.54 10.49 -0.73
C SER A 120 -0.87 10.02 0.56
N HIS A 121 -0.79 8.70 0.74
CA HIS A 121 -0.12 8.04 1.87
C HIS A 121 -0.64 8.55 3.24
N GLN A 122 -1.96 8.66 3.36
CA GLN A 122 -2.65 9.26 4.49
C GLN A 122 -3.23 8.24 5.49
N ALA A 123 -3.03 6.93 5.29
CA ALA A 123 -3.56 5.91 6.20
C ALA A 123 -3.12 6.06 7.67
N PHE A 124 -2.00 6.75 7.93
CA PHE A 124 -1.49 7.02 9.28
C PHE A 124 -1.96 8.36 9.87
N LEU A 125 -2.69 9.20 9.13
CA LEU A 125 -2.95 10.60 9.48
C LEU A 125 -4.10 10.74 10.50
N THR A 126 -3.93 10.18 11.70
CA THR A 126 -4.83 10.37 12.85
C THR A 126 -4.10 11.06 14.00
N GLU A 127 -4.84 11.70 14.91
CA GLU A 127 -4.26 12.38 16.08
C GLU A 127 -3.46 11.41 16.94
N GLU A 128 -3.98 10.20 17.19
CA GLU A 128 -3.34 9.18 18.00
C GLU A 128 -2.06 8.66 17.35
N ALA A 129 -2.07 8.41 16.05
CA ALA A 129 -0.91 7.91 15.33
C ALA A 129 0.21 8.96 15.26
N LEU A 130 -0.12 10.21 14.96
CA LEU A 130 0.85 11.31 14.96
C LEU A 130 1.44 11.53 16.36
N LYS A 131 0.61 11.47 17.40
CA LYS A 131 1.06 11.54 18.79
C LYS A 131 2.03 10.41 19.13
N ASN A 132 1.70 9.16 18.80
CA ASN A 132 2.57 8.02 19.04
C ASN A 132 3.91 8.15 18.30
N ILE A 133 3.89 8.60 17.04
CA ILE A 133 5.11 8.86 16.27
C ILE A 133 5.99 9.90 16.98
N ALA A 134 5.40 11.01 17.44
CA ALA A 134 6.14 12.06 18.15
C ALA A 134 6.71 11.55 19.48
N GLU A 135 5.90 10.86 20.29
CA GLU A 135 6.30 10.31 21.59
C GLU A 135 7.42 9.28 21.45
N THR A 136 7.29 8.32 20.53
CA THR A 136 8.33 7.32 20.24
C THR A 136 9.62 7.99 19.75
N THR A 137 9.51 8.97 18.85
CA THR A 137 10.69 9.70 18.33
C THR A 137 11.43 10.43 19.45
N ILE A 138 10.71 11.18 20.29
CA ILE A 138 11.30 11.92 21.41
C ILE A 138 11.93 10.95 22.42
N THR A 139 11.23 9.85 22.74
CA THR A 139 11.74 8.84 23.67
C THR A 139 13.03 8.21 23.16
N ASN A 140 13.07 7.82 21.89
CA ASN A 140 14.28 7.25 21.26
C ASN A 140 15.47 8.24 21.31
N LEU A 141 15.23 9.53 21.10
CA LEU A 141 16.27 10.56 21.21
C LEU A 141 16.80 10.70 22.64
N LEU A 142 15.91 10.78 23.63
CA LEU A 142 16.30 10.91 25.04
C LEU A 142 17.06 9.67 25.51
N ASP A 143 16.58 8.49 25.18
CA ASP A 143 17.24 7.22 25.53
C ASP A 143 18.63 7.11 24.89
N PHE A 144 18.82 7.63 23.68
CA PHE A 144 20.14 7.69 23.04
C PHE A 144 21.11 8.59 23.81
N PHE A 145 20.69 9.81 24.17
CA PHE A 145 21.54 10.74 24.92
C PHE A 145 21.79 10.31 26.37
N ASP A 146 20.88 9.56 26.96
CA ASP A 146 21.04 8.93 28.28
C ASP A 146 21.93 7.68 28.26
N GLY A 147 22.37 7.23 27.08
CA GLY A 147 23.19 6.02 26.92
C GLY A 147 22.43 4.72 27.22
N LYS A 148 21.10 4.73 27.12
CA LYS A 148 20.26 3.53 27.30
C LYS A 148 20.32 2.64 26.07
N LEU A 149 19.96 1.37 26.26
CA LEU A 149 19.85 0.40 25.18
C LEU A 149 18.61 0.75 24.35
N LEU A 150 18.81 1.11 23.09
CA LEU A 150 17.73 1.42 22.17
C LEU A 150 17.12 0.14 21.60
N ASN A 151 15.79 0.02 21.65
CA ASN A 151 15.07 -1.13 21.10
C ASN A 151 14.97 -1.11 19.56
N GLU A 152 15.16 0.05 18.93
CA GLU A 152 14.94 0.28 17.50
C GLU A 152 16.20 0.87 16.84
N GLN A 153 17.26 0.07 16.73
CA GLN A 153 18.48 0.45 16.02
C GLN A 153 18.47 -0.12 14.60
N TYR A 154 18.63 0.75 13.61
CA TYR A 154 18.74 0.37 12.20
C TYR A 154 20.00 1.00 11.60
N GLU A 155 20.88 0.17 11.04
CA GLU A 155 21.97 0.65 10.20
C GLU A 155 21.41 1.10 8.85
N VAL A 156 21.33 2.40 8.63
CA VAL A 156 20.95 2.96 7.34
C VAL A 156 22.22 3.22 6.53
N LYS A 157 22.41 2.46 5.44
CA LYS A 157 23.41 2.81 4.42
C LYS A 157 22.93 4.04 3.67
N ILE A 158 23.47 5.20 4.01
CA ILE A 158 23.27 6.42 3.22
C ILE A 158 24.07 6.24 1.93
N SER A 159 23.37 5.96 0.82
CA SER A 159 23.98 6.04 -0.51
C SER A 159 24.01 7.51 -0.91
N GLU A 160 25.19 8.06 -1.14
CA GLU A 160 25.33 9.37 -1.78
C GLU A 160 24.69 9.27 -3.18
N LYS A 161 23.59 10.00 -3.39
CA LYS A 161 23.06 10.21 -4.73
C LYS A 161 24.14 10.95 -5.54
N LYS A 162 24.67 10.31 -6.58
CA LYS A 162 25.41 10.97 -7.66
C LYS A 162 24.46 11.72 -8.57
#